data_AF-E3M9C3-F1
#
_entry.id   AF-E3M9C3-F1
#
_cell.length_a   1.000
_cell.length_b   1.000
_cell.length_c   1.000
_cell.angle_alpha   90.00
_cell.angle_beta   90.00
_cell.angle_gamma   90.00
#
_symmetry.space_group_name_H-M   'P 1'
#
loop_
_entity.id
_entity.type
_entity.pdbx_description
1 polymer ?
#
loop_
_entity_poly.entity_id
_entity_poly.type
_entity_poly.pdbx_seq_one_letter_code
_entity_poly.pdbx_strand_id
1 'polypeptide(L)'
;MSNFFVIYDHFLYFSTKTILKSNNFASKKLKEVLIFRLVKLNALYAVLITRHNCVLCILFDAQRVRTLNVGGTIFHTTKFTLTKFGGTLQKMVEYEIRTVSDENGDHLIDRSPKHFESILNFLRDGDIDLPDSVEKVKEIREEARYYELANLLELCDEFIDEKLAPGTRDHRNLKFIKNDDEYLQIVTEPVKPVFVFHYSPVEYGKFTYPYNLNIQDFVEKYRIQFDIYFKAQKVENNEKVFWKWSIHHYNKYLEGQDVYKYGVKEEIDDDIKKFLNNMPFP
;
A
#
# COMPACT_ATOMS: atom_id res chain seq x y z
N MET A 1 -25.30 30.39 -11.79
CA MET A 1 -23.92 30.85 -12.06
C MET A 1 -23.87 32.25 -12.71
N SER A 2 -24.79 32.61 -13.61
CA SER A 2 -24.79 33.92 -14.31
C SER A 2 -25.25 35.13 -13.47
N ASN A 3 -26.24 34.99 -12.58
CA ASN A 3 -26.83 36.14 -11.88
C ASN A 3 -25.96 36.74 -10.75
N PHE A 4 -25.08 35.95 -10.13
CA PHE A 4 -24.19 36.46 -9.07
C PHE A 4 -23.03 37.28 -9.65
N PHE A 5 -22.51 36.92 -10.82
CA PHE A 5 -21.42 37.66 -11.49
C PHE A 5 -21.87 39.06 -11.92
N VAL A 6 -23.10 39.18 -12.45
CA VAL A 6 -23.67 40.45 -12.93
C VAL A 6 -23.94 41.43 -11.78
N ILE A 7 -24.41 40.97 -10.62
CA ILE A 7 -24.71 41.83 -9.47
C ILE A 7 -23.43 42.48 -8.89
N TYR A 8 -22.30 41.76 -8.90
CA TYR A 8 -21.05 42.25 -8.31
C TYR A 8 -20.26 43.20 -9.23
N ASP A 9 -20.23 42.94 -10.55
CA ASP A 9 -19.64 43.88 -11.52
C ASP A 9 -20.35 45.24 -11.44
N HIS A 10 -21.67 45.22 -11.22
CA HIS A 10 -22.47 46.44 -11.07
C HIS A 10 -22.15 47.21 -9.78
N PHE A 11 -21.90 46.50 -8.66
CA PHE A 11 -21.59 47.11 -7.35
C PHE A 11 -20.17 47.70 -7.30
N LEU A 12 -19.19 47.01 -7.89
CA LEU A 12 -17.79 47.46 -7.99
C LEU A 12 -17.63 48.67 -8.91
N TYR A 13 -18.33 48.66 -10.04
CA TYR A 13 -18.40 49.81 -10.94
C TYR A 13 -19.03 51.03 -10.27
N PHE A 14 -20.09 50.83 -9.46
CA PHE A 14 -20.73 51.91 -8.72
C PHE A 14 -19.86 52.49 -7.60
N SER A 15 -19.19 51.64 -6.83
CA SER A 15 -18.35 52.07 -5.71
C SER A 15 -17.14 52.89 -6.16
N THR A 16 -16.46 52.45 -7.23
CA THR A 16 -15.31 53.15 -7.81
C THR A 16 -15.70 54.48 -8.47
N LYS A 17 -16.81 54.54 -9.21
CA LYS A 17 -17.35 55.81 -9.75
C LYS A 17 -17.75 56.80 -8.66
N THR A 18 -18.33 56.33 -7.56
CA THR A 18 -18.76 57.19 -6.45
C THR A 18 -17.58 57.83 -5.74
N ILE A 19 -16.48 57.10 -5.55
CA ILE A 19 -15.25 57.62 -4.93
C ILE A 19 -14.51 58.60 -5.85
N LEU A 20 -14.48 58.33 -7.16
CA LEU A 20 -13.89 59.22 -8.16
C LEU A 20 -14.67 60.54 -8.32
N LYS A 21 -16.00 60.52 -8.16
CA LYS A 21 -16.86 61.72 -8.25
C LYS A 21 -16.98 62.52 -6.94
N SER A 22 -16.51 61.99 -5.81
CA SER A 22 -16.60 62.69 -4.51
C SER A 22 -15.59 63.84 -4.43
N ASN A 23 -16.07 65.08 -4.35
CA ASN A 23 -15.25 66.28 -4.10
C ASN A 23 -14.92 66.48 -2.60
N ASN A 24 -15.41 65.62 -1.71
CA ASN A 24 -15.35 65.78 -0.25
C ASN A 24 -14.10 65.22 0.44
N PHE A 25 -13.07 64.83 -0.31
CA PHE A 25 -11.82 64.38 0.33
C PHE A 25 -10.88 65.56 0.56
N ALA A 26 -10.59 65.81 1.84
CA ALA A 26 -9.75 66.90 2.31
C ALA A 26 -8.28 66.85 1.81
N SER A 27 -7.80 65.71 1.30
CA SER A 27 -6.48 65.65 0.65
C SER A 27 -6.43 64.64 -0.50
N LYS A 28 -5.69 65.00 -1.56
CA LYS A 28 -5.40 64.11 -2.71
C LYS A 28 -4.75 62.79 -2.25
N LYS A 29 -3.95 62.85 -1.19
CA LYS A 29 -3.24 61.70 -0.59
C LYS A 29 -4.20 60.69 0.04
N LEU A 30 -5.29 61.14 0.65
CA LEU A 30 -6.34 60.25 1.22
C LEU A 30 -7.11 59.51 0.12
N LYS A 31 -7.41 60.17 -1.01
CA LYS A 31 -8.04 59.53 -2.18
C LYS A 31 -7.17 58.40 -2.74
N GLU A 32 -5.86 58.64 -2.93
CA GLU A 32 -4.92 57.63 -3.44
C GLU A 32 -4.81 56.42 -2.50
N VAL A 33 -4.74 56.64 -1.18
CA VAL A 33 -4.67 55.54 -0.19
C VAL A 33 -5.93 54.67 -0.21
N LEU A 34 -7.11 55.26 -0.33
CA LEU A 34 -8.38 54.54 -0.39
C LEU A 34 -8.52 53.74 -1.70
N ILE A 35 -8.13 54.31 -2.83
CA ILE A 35 -8.08 53.62 -4.12
C ILE A 35 -7.15 52.41 -4.01
N PHE A 36 -5.95 52.59 -3.45
CA PHE A 36 -4.98 51.50 -3.31
C PHE A 36 -5.48 50.37 -2.41
N ARG A 37 -6.19 50.70 -1.31
CA ARG A 37 -6.83 49.71 -0.42
C ARG A 37 -7.94 48.95 -1.11
N LEU A 38 -8.79 49.62 -1.89
CA LEU A 38 -9.87 48.97 -2.65
C LEU A 38 -9.33 48.05 -3.75
N VAL A 39 -8.30 48.47 -4.48
CA VAL A 39 -7.62 47.62 -5.47
C VAL A 39 -7.03 46.37 -4.80
N LYS A 40 -6.39 46.51 -3.64
CA LYS A 40 -5.88 45.35 -2.88
C LYS A 40 -6.99 44.43 -2.40
N LEU A 41 -8.10 44.95 -1.87
CA LEU A 41 -9.23 44.14 -1.44
C LEU A 41 -9.83 43.35 -2.62
N ASN A 42 -9.96 44.00 -3.78
CA ASN A 42 -10.46 43.36 -5.00
C ASN A 42 -9.53 42.27 -5.52
N ALA A 43 -8.21 42.49 -5.48
CA ALA A 43 -7.24 41.47 -5.84
C ALA A 43 -7.32 40.26 -4.89
N LEU A 44 -7.42 40.49 -3.58
CA LEU A 44 -7.56 39.43 -2.59
C LEU A 44 -8.87 38.64 -2.79
N TYR A 45 -9.96 39.33 -3.09
CA TYR A 45 -11.27 38.72 -3.33
C TYR A 45 -11.33 37.96 -4.66
N ALA A 46 -10.68 38.47 -5.72
CA ALA A 46 -10.51 37.75 -6.99
C ALA A 46 -9.67 36.47 -6.81
N VAL A 47 -8.63 36.51 -5.97
CA VAL A 47 -7.85 35.32 -5.59
C VAL A 47 -8.71 34.33 -4.78
N LEU A 48 -9.56 34.82 -3.87
CA LEU A 48 -10.51 33.98 -3.12
C LEU A 48 -11.57 33.35 -4.04
N ILE A 49 -12.15 34.10 -4.99
CA ILE A 49 -13.13 33.59 -5.96
C ILE A 49 -12.49 32.59 -6.93
N THR A 50 -11.29 32.87 -7.45
CA THR A 50 -10.59 31.92 -8.33
C THR A 50 -10.23 30.65 -7.58
N ARG A 51 -9.81 30.73 -6.31
CA ARG A 51 -9.61 29.55 -5.45
C ARG A 51 -10.92 28.80 -5.19
N HIS A 52 -12.01 29.49 -4.88
CA HIS A 52 -13.31 28.84 -4.65
C HIS A 52 -13.86 28.18 -5.92
N ASN A 53 -13.73 28.83 -7.07
CA ASN A 53 -14.10 28.26 -8.37
C ASN A 53 -13.19 27.08 -8.74
N CYS A 54 -11.88 27.12 -8.42
CA CYS A 54 -10.99 25.98 -8.58
C CYS A 54 -11.41 24.80 -7.71
N VAL A 55 -11.73 25.03 -6.43
CA VAL A 55 -12.21 23.96 -5.53
C VAL A 55 -13.52 23.39 -6.04
N LEU A 56 -14.46 24.24 -6.47
CA LEU A 56 -15.73 23.79 -7.06
C LEU A 56 -15.49 22.97 -8.33
N CYS A 57 -14.61 23.42 -9.24
CA CYS A 57 -14.24 22.69 -10.46
C CYS A 57 -13.56 21.35 -10.16
N ILE A 58 -12.68 21.27 -9.16
CA ILE A 58 -12.01 20.03 -8.74
C ILE A 58 -13.04 19.05 -8.17
N LEU A 59 -13.98 19.54 -7.34
CA LEU A 59 -15.06 18.73 -6.79
C LEU A 59 -16.00 18.23 -7.90
N PHE A 60 -16.32 19.07 -8.89
CA PHE A 60 -17.11 18.67 -10.05
C PHE A 60 -16.40 17.62 -10.92
N ASP A 61 -15.10 17.75 -11.18
CA ASP A 61 -14.35 16.76 -11.96
C ASP A 61 -14.16 15.44 -11.19
N ALA A 62 -14.03 15.47 -9.86
CA ALA A 62 -13.99 14.27 -9.03
C ALA A 62 -15.31 13.47 -9.08
N GLN A 63 -16.45 14.16 -9.15
CA GLN A 63 -17.77 13.53 -9.27
C GLN A 63 -18.13 13.11 -10.71
N ARG A 64 -17.27 13.40 -11.69
CA ARG A 64 -17.53 13.04 -13.08
C ARG A 64 -17.51 11.53 -13.28
N VAL A 65 -18.57 11.01 -13.88
CA VAL A 65 -18.68 9.61 -14.26
C VAL A 65 -17.67 9.29 -15.36
N ARG A 66 -16.99 8.15 -15.22
CA ARG A 66 -16.04 7.57 -16.15
C ARG A 66 -16.53 6.21 -16.59
N THR A 67 -16.42 5.96 -17.88
CA THR A 67 -16.73 4.68 -18.52
C THR A 67 -15.42 3.95 -18.76
N LEU A 68 -15.35 2.70 -18.30
CA LEU A 68 -14.21 1.81 -18.45
C LEU A 68 -14.65 0.56 -19.22
N ASN A 69 -13.94 0.20 -20.26
CA ASN A 69 -14.16 -1.05 -21.00
C ASN A 69 -13.09 -2.06 -20.60
N VAL A 70 -13.45 -3.04 -19.77
CA VAL A 70 -12.52 -4.06 -19.24
C VAL A 70 -12.79 -5.39 -19.95
N GLY A 71 -11.90 -5.77 -20.87
CA GLY A 71 -12.01 -7.04 -21.61
C GLY A 71 -13.34 -7.20 -22.35
N GLY A 72 -13.94 -6.10 -22.83
CA GLY A 72 -15.24 -6.08 -23.51
C GLY A 72 -16.46 -5.85 -22.61
N THR A 73 -16.28 -5.73 -21.29
CA THR A 73 -17.36 -5.41 -20.35
C THR A 73 -17.28 -3.96 -19.91
N ILE A 74 -18.41 -3.24 -20.00
CA ILE A 74 -18.48 -1.82 -19.69
C ILE A 74 -18.81 -1.61 -18.21
N PHE A 75 -17.99 -0.82 -17.52
CA PHE A 75 -18.19 -0.41 -16.14
C PHE A 75 -18.31 1.11 -16.05
N HIS A 76 -19.22 1.56 -15.18
CA HIS A 76 -19.42 2.97 -14.88
C HIS A 76 -19.05 3.25 -13.43
N THR A 77 -18.22 4.27 -13.21
CA THR A 77 -17.83 4.70 -11.87
C THR A 77 -17.47 6.18 -11.87
N THR A 78 -17.09 6.76 -10.74
CA THR A 78 -16.66 8.16 -10.66
C THR A 78 -15.15 8.28 -10.69
N LYS A 79 -14.61 9.42 -11.14
CA LYS A 79 -13.18 9.73 -11.01
C LYS A 79 -12.74 9.61 -9.54
N PHE A 80 -13.55 10.09 -8.61
CA PHE A 80 -13.30 10.01 -7.16
C PHE A 80 -12.99 8.58 -6.69
N THR A 81 -13.79 7.59 -7.12
CA THR A 81 -13.56 6.18 -6.78
C THR A 81 -12.21 5.68 -7.31
N LEU A 82 -11.88 6.02 -8.56
CA LEU A 82 -10.66 5.54 -9.22
C LEU A 82 -9.37 6.18 -8.68
N THR A 83 -9.46 7.35 -8.05
CA THR A 83 -8.31 8.08 -7.47
C THR A 83 -8.15 7.88 -5.96
N LYS A 84 -8.96 7.03 -5.32
CA LYS A 84 -8.99 6.92 -3.84
C LYS A 84 -7.74 6.26 -3.25
N PHE A 85 -7.19 5.24 -3.90
CA PHE A 85 -6.18 4.34 -3.33
C PHE A 85 -4.85 4.27 -4.11
N GLY A 86 -4.58 5.19 -5.04
CA GLY A 86 -3.36 5.09 -5.84
C GLY A 86 -3.48 4.14 -7.02
N GLY A 87 -2.33 3.85 -7.63
CA GLY A 87 -2.17 2.78 -8.61
C GLY A 87 -2.48 3.15 -10.06
N THR A 88 -2.64 2.11 -10.88
CA THR A 88 -2.76 2.25 -12.34
C THR A 88 -4.05 2.96 -12.73
N LEU A 89 -5.18 2.65 -12.06
CA LEU A 89 -6.48 3.24 -12.37
C LEU A 89 -6.52 4.74 -12.11
N GLN A 90 -5.90 5.20 -11.02
CA GLN A 90 -5.72 6.63 -10.76
C GLN A 90 -4.91 7.29 -11.87
N LYS A 91 -3.76 6.69 -12.22
CA LYS A 91 -2.87 7.23 -13.26
C LYS A 91 -3.58 7.34 -14.61
N MET A 92 -4.43 6.37 -14.96
CA MET A 92 -5.22 6.38 -16.19
C MET A 92 -6.17 7.58 -16.26
N VAL A 93 -6.89 7.90 -15.18
CA VAL A 93 -7.89 8.99 -15.18
C VAL A 93 -7.33 10.38 -14.86
N GLU A 94 -6.16 10.47 -14.23
CA GLU A 94 -5.50 11.74 -13.93
C GLU A 94 -4.62 12.22 -15.06
N TYR A 95 -3.91 11.31 -15.71
CA TYR A 95 -2.92 11.67 -16.72
C TYR A 95 -3.34 11.31 -18.15
N GLU A 96 -4.52 10.68 -18.35
CA GLU A 96 -4.95 10.14 -19.65
C GLU A 96 -3.89 9.19 -20.27
N ILE A 97 -3.08 8.57 -19.41
CA ILE A 97 -1.95 7.75 -19.81
C ILE A 97 -2.45 6.33 -20.12
N ARG A 98 -2.13 5.86 -21.34
CA ARG A 98 -2.05 4.44 -21.77
C ARG A 98 -3.32 3.69 -22.16
N THR A 99 -4.48 4.32 -22.30
CA THR A 99 -5.65 3.60 -22.85
C THR A 99 -5.86 4.00 -24.30
N VAL A 100 -5.87 3.01 -25.19
CA VAL A 100 -6.50 3.18 -26.51
C VAL A 100 -7.96 3.49 -26.21
N SER A 101 -8.39 4.71 -26.54
CA SER A 101 -9.81 5.03 -26.47
C SER A 101 -10.52 4.30 -27.61
N ASP A 102 -11.67 3.70 -27.31
CA ASP A 102 -12.51 3.15 -28.36
C ASP A 102 -13.20 4.28 -29.16
N GLU A 103 -14.01 3.90 -30.16
CA GLU A 103 -14.74 4.85 -31.01
C GLU A 103 -15.69 5.78 -30.22
N ASN A 104 -16.04 5.40 -28.98
CA ASN A 104 -16.90 6.18 -28.08
C ASN A 104 -16.09 7.05 -27.09
N GLY A 105 -14.77 6.92 -27.06
CA GLY A 105 -13.90 7.64 -26.12
C GLY A 105 -13.70 6.94 -24.77
N ASP A 106 -14.09 5.67 -24.64
CA ASP A 106 -14.01 4.93 -23.38
C ASP A 106 -12.60 4.39 -23.12
N HIS A 107 -12.20 4.29 -21.84
CA HIS A 107 -10.88 3.77 -21.47
C HIS A 107 -10.84 2.24 -21.60
N LEU A 108 -10.13 1.73 -22.60
CA LEU A 108 -9.95 0.29 -22.81
C LEU A 108 -8.87 -0.28 -21.88
N ILE A 109 -9.23 -1.35 -21.17
CA ILE A 109 -8.36 -2.14 -20.30
C ILE A 109 -8.37 -3.59 -20.82
N ASP A 110 -7.23 -4.04 -21.31
CA ASP A 110 -7.01 -5.41 -21.80
C ASP A 110 -6.78 -6.39 -20.63
N ARG A 111 -7.82 -6.56 -19.81
CA ARG A 111 -7.86 -7.47 -18.65
C ARG A 111 -9.19 -8.19 -18.58
N SER A 112 -9.23 -9.30 -17.85
CA SER A 112 -10.47 -10.02 -17.60
C SER A 112 -11.42 -9.20 -16.72
N PRO A 113 -12.71 -9.08 -17.07
CA PRO A 113 -13.69 -8.38 -16.25
C PRO A 113 -14.11 -9.18 -14.99
N LYS A 114 -13.73 -10.46 -14.88
CA LYS A 114 -14.23 -11.41 -13.88
C LYS A 114 -14.22 -10.89 -12.44
N HIS A 115 -13.13 -10.22 -12.03
CA HIS A 115 -12.94 -9.71 -10.67
C HIS A 115 -13.00 -8.18 -10.57
N PHE A 116 -13.26 -7.51 -11.69
CA PHE A 116 -13.19 -6.05 -11.73
C PHE A 116 -14.27 -5.39 -10.88
N GLU A 117 -15.44 -6.02 -10.72
CA GLU A 117 -16.47 -5.57 -9.80
C GLU A 117 -15.96 -5.54 -8.34
N SER A 118 -15.25 -6.58 -7.92
CA SER A 118 -14.66 -6.65 -6.58
C SER A 118 -13.58 -5.58 -6.40
N ILE A 119 -12.76 -5.31 -7.44
CA ILE A 119 -11.81 -4.20 -7.44
C ILE A 119 -12.54 -2.86 -7.26
N LEU A 120 -13.64 -2.63 -7.99
CA LEU A 120 -14.40 -1.39 -7.87
C LEU A 120 -15.04 -1.23 -6.48
N ASN A 121 -15.56 -2.30 -5.89
CA ASN A 121 -16.13 -2.26 -4.54
C ASN A 121 -15.05 -1.95 -3.50
N PHE A 122 -13.87 -2.57 -3.60
CA PHE A 122 -12.71 -2.19 -2.79
C PHE A 122 -12.39 -0.69 -2.92
N LEU A 123 -12.38 -0.15 -4.13
CA LEU A 123 -12.14 1.28 -4.35
C LEU A 123 -13.25 2.19 -3.81
N ARG A 124 -14.49 1.70 -3.68
CA ARG A 124 -15.62 2.48 -3.12
C ARG A 124 -15.54 2.50 -1.61
N ASP A 125 -15.44 1.32 -1.01
CA ASP A 125 -15.66 1.12 0.43
C ASP A 125 -14.33 1.17 1.21
N GLY A 126 -13.23 0.76 0.57
CA GLY A 126 -11.92 0.58 1.20
C GLY A 126 -11.72 -0.78 1.84
N ASP A 127 -12.70 -1.67 1.68
CA ASP A 127 -12.67 -3.05 2.13
C ASP A 127 -13.31 -3.94 1.05
N ILE A 128 -13.09 -5.25 1.12
CA ILE A 128 -13.59 -6.22 0.16
C ILE A 128 -14.06 -7.49 0.87
N ASP A 129 -15.25 -7.96 0.49
CA ASP A 129 -15.70 -9.30 0.88
C ASP A 129 -14.98 -10.35 0.03
N LEU A 130 -13.86 -10.86 0.54
CA LEU A 130 -13.09 -11.89 -0.15
C LEU A 130 -13.87 -13.22 -0.20
N PRO A 131 -13.85 -13.92 -1.35
CA PRO A 131 -14.50 -15.23 -1.46
C PRO A 131 -13.79 -16.28 -0.61
N ASP A 132 -14.55 -17.24 -0.08
CA ASP A 132 -14.00 -18.32 0.77
C ASP A 132 -12.96 -19.23 0.09
N SER A 133 -12.94 -19.28 -1.25
CA SER A 133 -12.02 -20.10 -2.04
C SER A 133 -10.68 -19.39 -2.24
N VAL A 134 -9.61 -20.04 -1.81
CA VAL A 134 -8.22 -19.59 -1.99
C VAL A 134 -7.89 -19.35 -3.46
N GLU A 135 -8.38 -20.19 -4.36
CA GLU A 135 -8.17 -20.06 -5.80
C GLU A 135 -8.75 -18.75 -6.32
N LYS A 136 -9.98 -18.41 -5.90
CA LYS A 136 -10.62 -17.13 -6.29
C LYS A 136 -9.89 -15.93 -5.70
N VAL A 137 -9.41 -16.02 -4.45
CA VAL A 137 -8.62 -14.93 -3.84
C VAL A 137 -7.28 -14.74 -4.56
N LYS A 138 -6.62 -15.82 -4.99
CA LYS A 138 -5.41 -15.73 -5.83
C LYS A 138 -5.68 -15.02 -7.15
N GLU A 139 -6.82 -15.27 -7.79
CA GLU A 139 -7.20 -14.55 -9.02
C GLU A 139 -7.41 -13.04 -8.75
N ILE A 140 -8.12 -12.68 -7.67
CA ILE A 140 -8.31 -11.27 -7.26
C ILE A 140 -6.97 -10.60 -6.96
N ARG A 141 -6.07 -11.32 -6.29
CA ARG A 141 -4.71 -10.87 -5.97
C ARG A 141 -3.90 -10.51 -7.21
N GLU A 142 -4.00 -11.29 -8.29
CA GLU A 142 -3.30 -10.98 -9.54
C GLU A 142 -3.85 -9.71 -10.21
N GLU A 143 -5.17 -9.46 -10.13
CA GLU A 143 -5.74 -8.19 -10.57
C GLU A 143 -5.31 -7.02 -9.67
N ALA A 144 -5.29 -7.21 -8.35
CA ALA A 144 -4.81 -6.20 -7.40
C ALA A 144 -3.35 -5.80 -7.69
N ARG A 145 -2.50 -6.78 -8.05
CA ARG A 145 -1.12 -6.51 -8.51
C ARG A 145 -1.11 -5.69 -9.80
N TYR A 146 -1.91 -6.06 -10.79
CA TYR A 146 -1.97 -5.36 -12.08
C TYR A 146 -2.41 -3.90 -11.93
N TYR A 147 -3.44 -3.65 -11.11
CA TYR A 147 -3.93 -2.31 -10.84
C TYR A 147 -3.07 -1.53 -9.82
N GLU A 148 -1.99 -2.15 -9.31
CA GLU A 148 -1.06 -1.60 -8.31
C GLU A 148 -1.75 -1.19 -6.99
N LEU A 149 -2.71 -2.00 -6.53
CA LEU A 149 -3.48 -1.78 -5.30
C LEU A 149 -2.83 -2.51 -4.12
N ALA A 150 -1.85 -1.85 -3.47
CA ALA A 150 -1.05 -2.45 -2.40
C ALA A 150 -1.88 -2.98 -1.23
N ASN A 151 -2.85 -2.20 -0.74
CA ASN A 151 -3.69 -2.58 0.40
C ASN A 151 -4.54 -3.82 0.10
N LEU A 152 -5.08 -3.92 -1.12
CA LEU A 152 -5.86 -5.10 -1.52
C LEU A 152 -4.96 -6.33 -1.71
N LEU A 153 -3.74 -6.13 -2.21
CA LEU A 153 -2.77 -7.20 -2.34
C LEU A 153 -2.44 -7.81 -0.96
N GLU A 154 -2.27 -6.96 0.06
CA GLU A 154 -2.03 -7.36 1.44
C GLU A 154 -3.21 -8.14 2.03
N LEU A 155 -4.44 -7.66 1.89
CA LEU A 155 -5.65 -8.38 2.34
C LEU A 155 -5.77 -9.77 1.71
N CYS A 156 -5.46 -9.90 0.42
CA CYS A 156 -5.45 -11.19 -0.26
C CYS A 156 -4.36 -12.11 0.27
N ASP A 157 -3.14 -11.60 0.48
CA ASP A 157 -2.03 -12.37 1.05
C ASP A 157 -2.40 -12.88 2.46
N GLU A 158 -2.95 -12.01 3.32
CA GLU A 158 -3.38 -12.39 4.67
C GLU A 158 -4.44 -13.49 4.68
N PHE A 159 -5.45 -13.39 3.80
CA PHE A 159 -6.50 -14.40 3.69
C PHE A 159 -5.96 -15.75 3.21
N ILE A 160 -5.08 -15.73 2.19
CA ILE A 160 -4.45 -16.93 1.66
C ILE A 160 -3.61 -17.59 2.75
N ASP A 161 -2.86 -16.81 3.51
CA ASP A 161 -2.04 -17.29 4.61
C ASP A 161 -2.89 -17.92 5.72
N GLU A 162 -4.03 -17.31 6.07
CA GLU A 162 -4.97 -17.86 7.06
C GLU A 162 -5.54 -19.22 6.62
N LYS A 163 -5.99 -19.33 5.36
CA LYS A 163 -6.66 -20.54 4.85
C LYS A 163 -5.71 -21.67 4.47
N LEU A 164 -4.51 -21.35 3.97
CA LEU A 164 -3.52 -22.37 3.60
C LEU A 164 -2.65 -22.82 4.77
N ALA A 165 -2.61 -22.04 5.85
CA ALA A 165 -1.88 -22.43 7.05
C ALA A 165 -2.71 -22.21 8.34
N PRO A 166 -3.84 -22.93 8.50
CA PRO A 166 -4.65 -22.93 9.73
C PRO A 166 -3.85 -23.61 10.86
N GLY A 167 -2.95 -22.86 11.50
CA GLY A 167 -1.96 -23.37 12.45
C GLY A 167 -0.79 -22.42 12.71
N THR A 168 -0.65 -21.36 11.91
CA THR A 168 0.41 -20.35 12.02
C THR A 168 0.35 -19.44 13.24
N ARG A 169 -0.45 -19.72 14.29
CA ARG A 169 -0.50 -18.83 15.47
C ARG A 169 -0.44 -19.53 16.82
N ASP A 170 -0.15 -20.83 16.89
CA ASP A 170 0.18 -21.43 18.20
C ASP A 170 1.67 -21.23 18.54
N HIS A 171 2.00 -20.02 18.99
CA HIS A 171 3.34 -19.70 19.48
C HIS A 171 3.67 -20.39 20.82
N ARG A 172 2.69 -21.01 21.50
CA ARG A 172 2.87 -21.51 22.89
C ARG A 172 3.93 -22.61 22.98
N ASN A 173 4.20 -23.29 21.86
CA ASN A 173 5.16 -24.39 21.80
C ASN A 173 6.46 -24.05 21.03
N LEU A 174 6.63 -22.80 20.58
CA LEU A 174 7.85 -22.37 19.89
C LEU A 174 8.87 -21.85 20.91
N LYS A 175 10.16 -22.16 20.69
CA LYS A 175 11.25 -21.74 21.57
C LYS A 175 11.85 -20.42 21.07
N PHE A 176 11.64 -19.33 21.79
CA PHE A 176 12.19 -18.02 21.44
C PHE A 176 13.44 -17.70 22.25
N ILE A 177 14.46 -17.18 21.57
CA ILE A 177 15.70 -16.67 22.15
C ILE A 177 15.54 -15.18 22.41
N LYS A 178 15.80 -14.76 23.65
CA LYS A 178 15.51 -13.41 24.13
C LYS A 178 16.64 -12.43 23.88
N ASN A 179 17.89 -12.88 23.96
CA ASN A 179 19.07 -12.04 23.85
C ASN A 179 20.27 -12.80 23.28
N ASP A 180 21.36 -12.07 23.00
CA ASP A 180 22.56 -12.62 22.39
C ASP A 180 23.34 -13.56 23.33
N ASP A 181 23.26 -13.35 24.64
CA ASP A 181 23.91 -14.24 25.63
C ASP A 181 23.25 -15.63 25.64
N GLU A 182 21.92 -15.68 25.64
CA GLU A 182 21.14 -16.91 25.54
C GLU A 182 21.38 -17.61 24.20
N TYR A 183 21.48 -16.85 23.11
CA TYR A 183 21.84 -17.38 21.80
C TYR A 183 23.20 -18.08 21.83
N LEU A 184 24.25 -17.42 22.34
CA LEU A 184 25.60 -17.98 22.41
C LEU A 184 25.64 -19.24 23.28
N GLN A 185 24.94 -19.26 24.41
CA GLN A 185 24.86 -20.44 25.26
C GLN A 185 24.25 -21.64 24.54
N ILE A 186 23.22 -21.42 23.71
CA ILE A 186 22.54 -22.49 22.97
C ILE A 186 23.42 -23.04 21.84
N VAL A 187 24.15 -22.19 21.12
CA VAL A 187 24.84 -22.60 19.87
C VAL A 187 26.29 -23.02 20.05
N THR A 188 26.94 -22.72 21.18
CA THR A 188 28.40 -22.95 21.34
C THR A 188 28.76 -24.44 21.46
N GLU A 189 28.01 -25.23 22.24
CA GLU A 189 28.27 -26.67 22.41
C GLU A 189 26.97 -27.49 22.45
N PRO A 190 26.21 -27.53 21.35
CA PRO A 190 24.91 -28.17 21.36
C PRO A 190 25.03 -29.69 21.24
N VAL A 191 24.40 -30.41 22.18
CA VAL A 191 24.30 -31.89 22.18
C VAL A 191 23.64 -32.41 20.89
N LYS A 192 22.71 -31.63 20.34
CA LYS A 192 21.94 -31.94 19.13
C LYS A 192 21.99 -30.72 18.20
N PRO A 193 22.08 -30.89 16.87
CA PRO A 193 22.13 -29.76 15.95
C PRO A 193 21.02 -28.73 16.23
N VAL A 194 21.39 -27.46 16.28
CA VAL A 194 20.46 -26.35 16.57
C VAL A 194 20.12 -25.66 15.26
N PHE A 195 18.82 -25.52 14.99
CA PHE A 195 18.31 -24.72 13.87
C PHE A 195 17.68 -23.44 14.42
N VAL A 196 18.15 -22.28 13.97
CA VAL A 196 17.64 -20.98 14.42
C VAL A 196 17.04 -20.23 13.25
N PHE A 197 15.76 -19.87 13.36
CA PHE A 197 15.11 -18.89 12.50
C PHE A 197 15.40 -17.48 13.02
N HIS A 198 15.94 -16.62 12.16
CA HIS A 198 16.14 -15.20 12.45
C HIS A 198 15.01 -14.41 11.78
N TYR A 199 14.12 -13.85 12.59
CA TYR A 199 12.91 -13.17 12.11
C TYR A 199 12.99 -11.66 12.32
N SER A 200 12.34 -10.92 11.42
CA SER A 200 12.09 -9.49 11.59
C SER A 200 10.86 -9.27 12.47
N PRO A 201 10.98 -8.55 13.60
CA PRO A 201 9.79 -8.05 14.28
C PRO A 201 9.08 -7.02 13.38
N VAL A 202 7.75 -7.11 13.32
CA VAL A 202 6.84 -6.14 12.70
C VAL A 202 6.28 -5.22 13.80
N GLU A 203 5.63 -4.13 13.41
CA GLU A 203 4.90 -3.25 14.34
C GLU A 203 4.04 -4.05 15.34
N TYR A 204 3.98 -3.57 16.58
CA TYR A 204 3.29 -4.21 17.72
C TYR A 204 3.89 -5.56 18.18
N GLY A 205 5.15 -5.86 17.85
CA GLY A 205 5.85 -7.03 18.38
C GLY A 205 5.37 -8.36 17.81
N LYS A 206 4.72 -8.33 16.64
CA LYS A 206 4.34 -9.53 15.89
C LYS A 206 5.50 -9.97 15.00
N PHE A 207 5.63 -11.27 14.74
CA PHE A 207 6.52 -11.79 13.71
C PHE A 207 5.69 -12.45 12.62
N THR A 208 6.09 -12.28 11.37
CA THR A 208 5.45 -12.94 10.22
C THR A 208 6.01 -14.35 10.05
N TYR A 209 5.51 -15.11 9.08
CA TYR A 209 6.06 -16.41 8.72
C TYR A 209 6.65 -16.35 7.31
N PRO A 210 7.63 -17.20 6.97
CA PRO A 210 8.10 -17.28 5.59
C PRO A 210 6.99 -17.81 4.68
N TYR A 211 6.81 -17.17 3.53
CA TYR A 211 5.82 -17.58 2.54
C TYR A 211 6.11 -19.03 2.10
N ASN A 212 5.07 -19.87 2.01
CA ASN A 212 5.13 -21.30 1.73
C ASN A 212 5.80 -22.19 2.80
N LEU A 213 6.05 -21.72 4.02
CA LEU A 213 6.56 -22.55 5.12
C LEU A 213 5.58 -22.61 6.30
N ASN A 214 4.95 -23.77 6.49
CA ASN A 214 4.24 -24.06 7.73
C ASN A 214 5.27 -24.40 8.82
N ILE A 215 5.43 -23.50 9.80
CA ILE A 215 6.40 -23.67 10.89
C ILE A 215 6.06 -24.85 11.80
N GLN A 216 4.78 -25.14 12.05
CA GLN A 216 4.42 -26.27 12.91
C GLN A 216 4.77 -27.59 12.23
N ASP A 217 4.44 -27.73 10.95
CA ASP A 217 4.80 -28.91 10.17
C ASP A 217 6.33 -29.05 10.08
N PHE A 218 7.05 -27.94 9.89
CA PHE A 218 8.51 -27.93 9.88
C PHE A 218 9.09 -28.39 11.23
N VAL A 219 8.59 -27.82 12.33
CA VAL A 219 9.01 -28.19 13.68
C VAL A 219 8.72 -29.67 13.92
N GLU A 220 7.53 -30.16 13.62
CA GLU A 220 7.16 -31.56 13.81
C GLU A 220 8.02 -32.51 12.97
N LYS A 221 8.28 -32.15 11.70
CA LYS A 221 9.12 -32.93 10.79
C LYS A 221 10.57 -33.03 11.27
N TYR A 222 11.13 -31.94 11.76
CA TYR A 222 12.56 -31.83 12.05
C TYR A 222 12.92 -31.86 13.54
N ARG A 223 11.94 -31.90 14.47
CA ARG A 223 12.17 -31.90 15.93
C ARG A 223 13.05 -33.05 16.42
N ILE A 224 13.14 -34.16 15.69
CA ILE A 224 13.98 -35.30 16.09
C ILE A 224 15.44 -35.05 15.71
N GLN A 225 15.69 -34.31 14.63
CA GLN A 225 17.03 -34.05 14.11
C GLN A 225 17.62 -32.75 14.66
N PHE A 226 16.78 -31.72 14.82
CA PHE A 226 17.21 -30.40 15.26
C PHE A 226 16.48 -29.95 16.52
N ASP A 227 17.17 -29.17 17.35
CA ASP A 227 16.53 -28.29 18.32
C ASP A 227 16.27 -26.94 17.65
N ILE A 228 14.99 -26.57 17.54
CA ILE A 228 14.55 -25.45 16.69
C ILE A 228 14.21 -24.25 17.59
N TYR A 229 14.78 -23.10 17.25
CA TYR A 229 14.62 -21.84 17.98
C TYR A 229 14.32 -20.66 17.05
N PHE A 230 13.80 -19.58 17.62
CA PHE A 230 13.45 -18.34 16.91
C PHE A 230 14.12 -17.15 17.59
N LYS A 231 14.89 -16.36 16.85
CA LYS A 231 15.61 -15.17 17.35
C LYS A 231 15.18 -13.93 16.56
N ALA A 232 14.88 -12.85 17.27
CA ALA A 232 14.63 -11.56 16.62
C ALA A 232 15.96 -10.99 16.10
N GLN A 233 15.97 -10.50 14.86
CA GLN A 233 17.11 -9.77 14.30
C GLN A 233 16.89 -8.26 14.38
N LYS A 234 17.99 -7.51 14.58
CA LYS A 234 17.96 -6.05 14.48
C LYS A 234 17.88 -5.67 13.01
N VAL A 235 16.88 -4.88 12.66
CA VAL A 235 16.73 -4.32 11.31
C VAL A 235 17.40 -2.95 11.30
N GLU A 236 18.39 -2.75 10.43
CA GLU A 236 18.95 -1.43 10.17
C GLU A 236 17.99 -0.63 9.26
N ASN A 237 17.88 0.68 9.48
CA ASN A 237 16.86 1.53 8.85
C ASN A 237 16.87 1.41 7.32
N ASN A 238 15.68 1.20 6.73
CA ASN A 238 15.38 1.14 5.28
C ASN A 238 15.86 -0.09 4.48
N GLU A 239 16.37 -1.14 5.10
CA GLU A 239 16.71 -2.37 4.37
C GLU A 239 15.51 -3.32 4.22
N LYS A 240 15.39 -3.96 3.04
CA LYS A 240 14.42 -5.05 2.82
C LYS A 240 14.77 -6.20 3.75
N VAL A 241 13.82 -6.59 4.60
CA VAL A 241 14.05 -7.67 5.55
C VAL A 241 13.68 -9.01 4.95
N PHE A 242 14.66 -9.90 4.85
CA PHE A 242 14.51 -11.27 4.39
C PHE A 242 14.55 -12.23 5.57
N TRP A 243 13.95 -13.39 5.41
CA TRP A 243 14.12 -14.50 6.34
C TRP A 243 15.55 -15.00 6.31
N LYS A 244 16.12 -15.23 7.50
CA LYS A 244 17.43 -15.86 7.63
C LYS A 244 17.31 -17.07 8.53
N TRP A 245 18.17 -18.05 8.33
CA TRP A 245 18.29 -19.21 9.21
C TRP A 245 19.75 -19.58 9.39
N SER A 246 20.03 -20.23 10.51
CA SER A 246 21.36 -20.76 10.78
C SER A 246 21.28 -22.13 11.43
N ILE A 247 22.21 -23.01 11.07
CA ILE A 247 22.36 -24.36 11.60
C ILE A 247 23.71 -24.45 12.32
N HIS A 248 23.67 -24.84 13.59
CA HIS A 248 24.83 -24.90 14.48
C HIS A 248 24.99 -26.31 15.04
N HIS A 249 26.19 -26.87 14.93
CA HIS A 249 26.54 -28.09 15.63
C HIS A 249 28.05 -28.21 15.81
N TYR A 250 28.52 -28.13 17.05
CA TYR A 250 29.96 -28.01 17.36
C TYR A 250 30.62 -26.90 16.51
N ASN A 251 31.85 -27.11 16.01
CA ASN A 251 32.58 -26.17 15.16
C ASN A 251 32.03 -26.05 13.73
N LYS A 252 30.78 -26.47 13.46
CA LYS A 252 30.13 -26.35 12.14
C LYS A 252 29.00 -25.35 12.18
N TYR A 253 29.00 -24.50 11.15
CA TYR A 253 28.07 -23.41 10.96
C TYR A 253 27.61 -23.38 9.51
N LEU A 254 26.30 -23.22 9.30
CA LEU A 254 25.72 -22.88 8.01
C LEU A 254 24.71 -21.76 8.23
N GLU A 255 24.72 -20.77 7.34
CA GLU A 255 23.74 -19.70 7.29
C GLU A 255 23.11 -19.66 5.91
N GLY A 256 21.79 -19.50 5.88
CA GLY A 256 21.03 -19.27 4.68
C GLY A 256 20.11 -18.07 4.84
N GLN A 257 19.74 -17.50 3.70
CA GLN A 257 18.88 -16.34 3.63
C GLN A 257 17.94 -16.51 2.45
N ASP A 258 16.69 -16.12 2.67
CA ASP A 258 15.67 -16.00 1.63
C ASP A 258 16.14 -15.04 0.52
N VAL A 259 16.36 -15.59 -0.67
CA VAL A 259 16.75 -14.83 -1.87
C VAL A 259 15.53 -14.24 -2.57
N TYR A 260 14.36 -14.88 -2.43
CA TYR A 260 13.11 -14.54 -3.11
C TYR A 260 11.93 -14.69 -2.16
N LYS A 261 11.18 -13.60 -1.89
CA LYS A 261 10.03 -13.49 -0.95
C LYS A 261 9.00 -14.65 -0.93
N TYR A 262 9.04 -15.57 -1.90
CA TYR A 262 8.13 -16.70 -2.07
C TYR A 262 8.80 -18.11 -2.07
N GLY A 263 10.13 -18.22 -2.00
CA GLY A 263 10.91 -19.46 -2.23
C GLY A 263 11.53 -20.14 -1.00
N VAL A 264 11.27 -19.62 0.20
CA VAL A 264 12.03 -19.94 1.43
C VAL A 264 12.14 -21.43 1.78
N LYS A 265 11.09 -22.21 1.52
CA LYS A 265 11.04 -23.63 1.91
C LYS A 265 12.06 -24.49 1.16
N GLU A 266 12.22 -24.29 -0.15
CA GLU A 266 13.12 -25.09 -0.98
C GLU A 266 14.59 -24.82 -0.59
N GLU A 267 14.92 -23.56 -0.35
CA GLU A 267 16.25 -23.12 0.09
C GLU A 267 16.61 -23.71 1.46
N ILE A 268 15.68 -23.68 2.42
CA ILE A 268 15.89 -24.31 3.75
C ILE A 268 16.10 -25.82 3.62
N ASP A 269 15.26 -26.51 2.84
CA ASP A 269 15.36 -27.97 2.70
C ASP A 269 16.71 -28.37 2.05
N ASP A 270 17.23 -27.58 1.11
CA ASP A 270 18.53 -27.82 0.49
C ASP A 270 19.71 -27.52 1.42
N ASP A 271 19.63 -26.46 2.22
CA ASP A 271 20.62 -26.15 3.25
C ASP A 271 20.66 -27.21 4.36
N ILE A 272 19.49 -27.74 4.76
CA ILE A 272 19.41 -28.87 5.70
C ILE A 272 20.09 -30.10 5.11
N LYS A 273 19.79 -30.46 3.85
CA LYS A 273 20.46 -31.60 3.18
C LYS A 273 21.97 -31.38 3.11
N LYS A 274 22.41 -30.18 2.74
CA LYS A 274 23.82 -29.81 2.65
C LYS A 274 24.51 -29.92 4.01
N PHE A 275 23.85 -29.47 5.08
CA PHE A 275 24.37 -29.58 6.43
C PHE A 275 24.49 -31.04 6.87
N LEU A 276 23.43 -31.83 6.72
CA LEU A 276 23.38 -33.24 7.12
C LEU A 276 24.36 -34.10 6.33
N ASN A 277 24.52 -33.89 5.02
CA ASN A 277 25.48 -34.63 4.20
C ASN A 277 26.94 -34.35 4.59
N ASN A 278 27.21 -33.20 5.19
CA ASN A 278 28.54 -32.81 5.65
C ASN A 278 28.79 -33.16 7.11
N MET A 279 27.86 -33.82 7.80
CA MET A 279 28.07 -34.32 9.16
C MET A 279 28.97 -35.57 9.12
N PRO A 280 29.95 -35.72 10.03
CA PRO A 280 30.52 -37.04 10.21
C PRO A 280 29.37 -37.92 10.73
N PHE A 281 29.12 -39.05 10.09
CA PHE A 281 28.23 -40.05 10.70
C PHE A 281 28.73 -40.31 12.14
N PRO A 282 27.83 -40.48 13.13
CA PRO A 282 28.24 -41.12 14.38
C PRO A 282 28.83 -42.51 14.12
#